data_AF-F7SUF6-F1
#
_entry.id   AF-F7SUF6-F1
#
_cell.length_a   1.000
_cell.length_b   1.000
_cell.length_c   1.000
_cell.angle_alpha   90.00
_cell.angle_beta   90.00
_cell.angle_gamma   90.00
#
_symmetry.space_group_name_H-M   'P 1'
#
loop_
_entity.id
_entity.type
_entity.pdbx_description
1 polymer ?
#
loop_
_entity_poly.entity_id
_entity_poly.type
_entity_poly.pdbx_seq_one_letter_code
_entity_poly.pdbx_strand_id
1 'polypeptide(L)'
;MIGGMIVDPRTREAPTAAAPGLSMLLLHLFAVALAGCILVGTALYAYGAFTAEVSKYRRRMNAGAYNAQLYFDQREALLRSVAASTVRNSRRLSMSQTPQTLGPSGQIRVAPLADAGGVFEWALILTPRDRVNVAQLRAHIVYVPPSGGAATRLAMPADGGAAPMSADTARWLAQALRCAARG
;
A
#
# COMPACT_ATOMS: atom_id res chain seq x y z
N MET A 1 -67.10 -25.71 96.84
CA MET A 1 -66.93 -24.26 96.62
C MET A 1 -65.47 -24.00 96.36
N ILE A 2 -65.17 -23.27 95.26
CA ILE A 2 -63.98 -22.41 95.02
C ILE A 2 -62.66 -23.20 94.83
N GLY A 3 -61.93 -23.12 93.71
CA GLY A 3 -61.57 -22.00 92.83
C GLY A 3 -60.03 -21.94 92.87
N GLY A 4 -59.26 -22.22 91.80
CA GLY A 4 -59.00 -21.36 90.65
C GLY A 4 -57.48 -21.03 90.59
N MET A 5 -56.99 -20.61 89.41
CA MET A 5 -55.65 -20.04 89.09
C MET A 5 -54.55 -21.08 88.77
N ILE A 6 -54.17 -21.40 87.51
CA ILE A 6 -53.76 -20.64 86.31
C ILE A 6 -52.60 -19.66 86.56
N VAL A 7 -51.38 -20.07 86.15
CA VAL A 7 -50.33 -19.19 85.59
C VAL A 7 -49.58 -19.94 84.47
N ASP A 8 -49.45 -19.23 83.36
CA ASP A 8 -48.99 -19.55 82.00
C ASP A 8 -47.52 -20.00 81.86
N PRO A 9 -47.20 -21.00 81.01
CA PRO A 9 -45.88 -21.09 80.41
C PRO A 9 -45.81 -20.15 79.19
N ARG A 10 -45.03 -19.06 79.33
CA ARG A 10 -44.57 -18.19 78.23
C ARG A 10 -44.33 -18.99 76.94
N THR A 11 -45.23 -18.83 75.98
CA THR A 11 -45.02 -19.26 74.61
C THR A 11 -43.85 -18.46 74.04
N ARG A 12 -42.72 -19.14 73.82
CA ARG A 12 -41.64 -18.64 72.96
C ARG A 12 -42.26 -18.33 71.60
N GLU A 13 -42.30 -17.06 71.24
CA GLU A 13 -42.45 -16.59 69.86
C GLU A 13 -41.46 -17.39 68.99
N ALA A 14 -41.99 -18.28 68.18
CA ALA A 14 -41.23 -18.95 67.14
C ALA A 14 -40.76 -17.89 66.15
N PRO A 15 -39.51 -17.94 65.67
CA PRO A 15 -39.08 -17.05 64.60
C PRO A 15 -39.99 -17.33 63.41
N THR A 16 -40.76 -16.31 63.01
CA THR A 16 -41.55 -16.28 61.79
C THR A 16 -40.74 -16.90 60.66
N ALA A 17 -41.21 -18.05 60.18
CA ALA A 17 -40.67 -18.75 59.04
C ALA A 17 -40.50 -17.75 57.89
N ALA A 18 -39.25 -17.42 57.57
CA ALA A 18 -38.92 -16.70 56.36
C ALA A 18 -39.51 -17.49 55.19
N ALA A 19 -40.49 -16.91 54.49
CA ALA A 19 -41.18 -17.55 53.39
C ALA A 19 -40.13 -18.07 52.37
N PRO A 20 -39.96 -19.40 52.23
CA PRO A 20 -38.83 -19.98 51.50
C PRO A 20 -38.85 -19.67 49.98
N GLY A 21 -39.94 -19.11 49.46
CA GLY A 21 -40.07 -18.71 48.07
C GLY A 21 -39.56 -17.31 47.75
N LEU A 22 -39.59 -16.35 48.69
CA LEU A 22 -39.31 -14.94 48.37
C LEU A 22 -37.80 -14.69 48.19
N SER A 23 -36.97 -15.27 49.07
CA SER A 23 -35.51 -15.23 48.95
C SER A 23 -35.01 -15.96 47.69
N MET A 24 -35.62 -17.10 47.35
CA MET A 24 -35.28 -17.86 46.15
C MET A 24 -35.67 -17.12 44.87
N LEU A 25 -36.82 -16.42 44.85
CA LEU A 25 -37.25 -15.58 43.73
C LEU A 25 -36.32 -14.38 43.55
N LEU A 26 -35.94 -13.69 44.62
CA LEU A 26 -34.97 -12.59 44.56
C LEU A 26 -33.62 -13.07 44.02
N LEU A 27 -33.15 -14.24 44.45
CA LEU A 27 -31.90 -14.82 43.95
C LEU A 27 -31.98 -15.13 42.44
N HIS A 28 -33.12 -15.64 41.96
CA HIS A 28 -33.34 -15.87 40.53
C HIS A 28 -33.38 -14.57 39.74
N LEU A 29 -34.11 -13.55 40.21
CA LEU A 29 -34.15 -12.24 39.55
C LEU A 29 -32.76 -11.59 39.51
N PHE A 30 -32.00 -11.71 40.59
CA PHE A 30 -30.61 -11.24 40.64
C PHE A 30 -29.72 -12.02 39.66
N ALA A 31 -29.82 -13.34 39.62
CA ALA A 31 -29.06 -14.17 38.69
C ALA A 31 -29.39 -13.83 37.22
N VAL A 32 -30.67 -13.62 36.89
CA VAL A 32 -31.11 -13.21 35.56
C VAL A 32 -30.61 -11.80 35.22
N ALA A 33 -30.70 -10.85 36.15
CA ALA A 33 -30.19 -9.50 35.96
C ALA A 33 -28.67 -9.50 35.76
N LEU A 34 -27.93 -10.29 36.54
CA LEU A 34 -26.49 -10.46 36.41
C LEU A 34 -26.13 -11.08 35.05
N ALA A 35 -26.81 -12.15 34.65
CA ALA A 35 -26.62 -12.78 33.35
C ALA A 35 -26.91 -11.81 32.20
N GLY A 36 -27.97 -11.01 32.31
CA GLY A 36 -28.30 -9.95 31.36
C GLY A 36 -27.19 -8.89 31.26
N CYS A 37 -26.68 -8.41 32.41
CA CYS A 37 -25.57 -7.46 32.45
C CYS A 37 -24.29 -8.04 31.82
N ILE A 38 -23.97 -9.30 32.10
CA ILE A 38 -22.82 -9.98 31.48
C ILE A 38 -23.01 -10.05 29.97
N LEU A 39 -24.18 -10.49 29.49
CA LEU A 39 -24.45 -10.65 28.07
C LEU A 39 -24.37 -9.31 27.33
N VAL A 40 -24.99 -8.25 27.86
CA VAL A 40 -24.91 -6.90 27.30
C VAL A 40 -23.48 -6.37 27.32
N GLY A 41 -22.76 -6.55 28.43
CA GLY A 41 -21.36 -6.14 28.55
C GLY A 41 -20.46 -6.84 27.53
N THR A 42 -20.63 -8.14 27.34
CA THR A 42 -19.89 -8.91 26.32
C THR A 42 -20.23 -8.44 24.90
N ALA A 43 -21.51 -8.19 24.60
CA ALA A 43 -21.93 -7.71 23.30
C ALA A 43 -21.33 -6.32 22.97
N LEU A 44 -21.38 -5.39 23.92
CA LEU A 44 -20.76 -4.07 23.77
C LEU A 44 -19.25 -4.14 23.61
N TYR A 45 -18.58 -5.01 24.39
CA TYR A 45 -17.15 -5.25 24.26
C TYR A 45 -16.78 -5.81 22.88
N ALA A 46 -17.49 -6.85 22.42
CA ALA A 46 -17.26 -7.45 21.11
C ALA A 46 -17.46 -6.45 19.98
N TYR A 47 -18.52 -5.63 20.07
CA TYR A 47 -18.77 -4.54 19.11
C TYR A 47 -17.65 -3.49 19.12
N GLY A 48 -17.20 -3.06 20.29
CA GLY A 48 -16.06 -2.13 20.42
C GLY A 48 -14.76 -2.71 19.84
N ALA A 49 -14.46 -3.97 20.13
CA ALA A 49 -13.28 -4.66 19.61
C ALA A 49 -13.33 -4.77 18.08
N PHE A 50 -14.47 -5.18 17.52
CA PHE A 50 -14.67 -5.30 16.08
C PHE A 50 -14.52 -3.95 15.36
N THR A 51 -15.16 -2.90 15.86
CA THR A 51 -15.07 -1.56 15.26
C THR A 51 -13.65 -1.00 15.32
N ALA A 52 -12.91 -1.26 16.40
CA ALA A 52 -11.50 -0.91 16.50
C ALA A 52 -10.64 -1.62 15.45
N GLU A 53 -10.85 -2.92 15.21
CA GLU A 53 -10.12 -3.66 14.18
C GLU A 53 -10.46 -3.20 12.76
N VAL A 54 -11.74 -2.94 12.46
CA VAL A 54 -12.16 -2.36 11.17
C VAL A 54 -11.50 -1.00 10.95
N SER A 55 -11.43 -0.17 11.99
CA SER A 55 -10.75 1.14 11.93
C SER A 55 -9.25 0.98 11.63
N LYS A 56 -8.57 0.05 12.29
CA LYS A 56 -7.15 -0.28 11.99
C LYS A 56 -6.98 -0.77 10.56
N TYR A 57 -7.87 -1.64 10.09
CA TYR A 57 -7.83 -2.15 8.72
C TYR A 57 -7.97 -1.03 7.69
N ARG A 58 -8.95 -0.12 7.86
CA ARG A 58 -9.11 1.05 6.98
C ARG A 58 -7.89 1.97 6.98
N ARG A 59 -7.27 2.20 8.14
CA ARG A 59 -6.02 2.99 8.24
C ARG A 59 -4.87 2.33 7.49
N ARG A 60 -4.69 1.01 7.64
CA ARG A 60 -3.66 0.25 6.92
C ARG A 60 -3.90 0.28 5.41
N MET A 61 -5.15 0.11 4.98
CA MET A 61 -5.52 0.20 3.57
C MET A 61 -5.23 1.60 3.00
N ASN A 62 -5.62 2.67 3.70
CA ASN A 62 -5.33 4.04 3.27
C ASN A 62 -3.83 4.34 3.23
N ALA A 63 -3.06 3.84 4.20
CA ALA A 63 -1.60 3.94 4.17
C ALA A 63 -1.00 3.20 2.97
N GLY A 64 -1.53 2.00 2.65
CA GLY A 64 -1.14 1.26 1.46
C GLY A 64 -1.47 2.02 0.16
N ALA A 65 -2.67 2.59 0.07
CA ALA A 65 -3.10 3.39 -1.08
C ALA A 65 -2.23 4.64 -1.25
N TYR A 66 -1.94 5.36 -0.16
CA TYR A 66 -1.06 6.53 -0.16
C TYR A 66 0.36 6.18 -0.63
N ASN A 67 0.94 5.08 -0.13
CA ASN A 67 2.27 4.64 -0.56
C ASN A 67 2.29 4.26 -2.05
N ALA A 68 1.22 3.65 -2.56
CA ALA A 68 1.10 3.34 -3.98
C ALA A 68 1.01 4.61 -4.84
N GLN A 69 0.19 5.60 -4.43
CA GLN A 69 0.11 6.89 -5.11
C GLN A 69 1.47 7.57 -5.17
N LEU A 70 2.16 7.68 -4.02
CA LEU A 70 3.49 8.28 -3.97
C LEU A 70 4.50 7.55 -4.87
N TYR A 71 4.44 6.22 -4.91
CA TYR A 71 5.29 5.41 -5.79
C TYR A 71 5.08 5.72 -7.27
N PHE A 72 3.83 5.91 -7.69
CA PHE A 72 3.48 6.25 -9.07
C PHE A 72 3.81 7.70 -9.40
N ASP A 73 3.49 8.65 -8.52
CA ASP A 73 3.78 10.07 -8.72
C ASP A 73 5.28 10.33 -8.92
N GLN A 74 6.13 9.69 -8.11
CA GLN A 74 7.59 9.77 -8.26
C GLN A 74 8.08 9.25 -9.61
N ARG A 75 7.51 8.15 -10.09
CA ARG A 75 7.88 7.54 -11.38
C ARG A 75 7.35 8.33 -12.55
N GLU A 76 6.15 8.87 -12.43
CA GLU A 76 5.54 9.71 -13.45
C GLU A 76 6.30 11.04 -13.58
N ALA A 77 6.69 11.65 -12.46
CA ALA A 77 7.54 12.84 -12.46
C ALA A 77 8.91 12.57 -13.11
N LEU A 78 9.55 11.44 -12.77
CA LEU A 78 10.80 11.02 -13.41
C LEU A 78 10.60 10.76 -14.91
N LEU A 79 9.53 10.06 -15.30
CA LEU A 79 9.24 9.77 -16.70
C LEU A 79 9.03 11.05 -17.49
N ARG A 80 8.28 12.02 -16.95
CA ARG A 80 8.08 13.33 -17.55
C ARG A 80 9.39 14.11 -17.69
N SER A 81 10.25 14.09 -16.67
CA SER A 81 11.54 14.81 -16.73
C SER A 81 12.48 14.18 -17.77
N VAL A 82 12.56 12.85 -17.80
CA VAL A 82 13.36 12.10 -18.78
C VAL A 82 12.81 12.33 -20.20
N ALA A 83 11.49 12.28 -20.38
CA ALA A 83 10.84 12.57 -21.67
C ALA A 83 11.11 14.01 -22.14
N ALA A 84 11.00 15.00 -21.24
CA ALA A 84 11.31 16.40 -21.56
C ALA A 84 12.78 16.63 -21.92
N SER A 85 13.68 15.76 -21.46
CA SER A 85 15.11 15.79 -21.77
C SER A 85 15.47 15.05 -23.07
N THR A 86 14.48 14.53 -23.80
CA THR A 86 14.68 14.02 -25.17
C THR A 86 14.74 15.17 -26.16
N VAL A 87 15.78 15.18 -26.99
CA VAL A 87 16.04 16.23 -27.97
C VAL A 87 16.15 15.61 -29.35
N ARG A 88 15.54 16.28 -30.33
CA ARG A 88 15.58 15.87 -31.74
C ARG A 88 16.99 16.07 -32.30
N ASN A 89 17.50 15.08 -33.01
CA ASN A 89 18.76 15.13 -33.75
C ASN A 89 18.62 16.03 -35.00
N SER A 90 18.65 17.35 -34.78
CA SER A 90 18.51 18.34 -35.86
C SER A 90 19.65 18.32 -36.88
N ARG A 91 20.84 17.86 -36.47
CA ARG A 91 22.04 17.80 -37.32
C ARG A 91 22.20 16.49 -38.08
N ARG A 92 21.26 15.54 -37.95
CA ARG A 92 21.30 14.20 -38.57
C ARG A 92 22.66 13.49 -38.39
N LEU A 93 23.27 13.66 -37.21
CA LEU A 93 24.54 13.00 -36.89
C LEU A 93 24.33 11.49 -36.84
N SER A 94 25.31 10.73 -37.33
CA SER A 94 25.35 9.27 -37.16
C SER A 94 25.75 8.90 -35.73
N MET A 95 25.40 7.69 -35.25
CA MET A 95 25.77 7.23 -33.91
C MET A 95 27.28 7.34 -33.63
N SER A 96 28.11 7.06 -34.64
CA SER A 96 29.58 7.14 -34.53
C SER A 96 30.13 8.56 -34.37
N GLN A 97 29.33 9.58 -34.73
CA GLN A 97 29.72 10.99 -34.69
C GLN A 97 29.10 11.72 -33.49
N THR A 98 28.25 11.03 -32.71
CA THR A 98 27.53 11.65 -31.60
C THR A 98 28.37 11.59 -30.34
N PRO A 99 28.72 12.74 -29.74
CA PRO A 99 29.48 12.74 -28.50
C PRO A 99 28.64 12.12 -27.38
N GLN A 100 29.19 11.15 -26.67
CA GLN A 100 28.51 10.48 -25.54
C GLN A 100 28.33 11.41 -24.33
N THR A 101 29.07 12.53 -24.30
CA THR A 101 29.04 13.52 -23.24
C THR A 101 29.06 14.94 -23.79
N LEU A 102 28.34 15.86 -23.14
CA LEU A 102 28.28 17.28 -23.47
C LEU A 102 28.91 18.15 -22.38
N GLY A 103 29.58 19.22 -22.82
CA GLY A 103 30.23 20.22 -21.96
C GLY A 103 31.67 19.87 -21.55
N PRO A 104 32.46 20.86 -21.08
CA PRO A 104 33.87 20.67 -20.72
C PRO A 104 34.08 19.73 -19.53
N SER A 105 33.04 19.54 -18.71
CA SER A 105 33.06 18.62 -17.57
C SER A 105 32.61 17.20 -17.92
N GLY A 106 32.09 16.95 -19.12
CA GLY A 106 31.55 15.65 -19.54
C GLY A 106 30.39 15.13 -18.68
N GLN A 107 29.78 15.99 -17.87
CA GLN A 107 28.78 15.59 -16.87
C GLN A 107 27.41 15.28 -17.46
N ILE A 108 27.08 15.90 -18.60
CA ILE A 108 25.83 15.68 -19.33
C ILE A 108 26.06 14.49 -20.26
N ARG A 109 25.24 13.45 -20.16
CA ARG A 109 25.32 12.29 -21.06
C ARG A 109 24.32 12.40 -22.20
N VAL A 110 24.71 11.91 -23.37
CA VAL A 110 23.82 11.78 -24.51
C VAL A 110 23.73 10.32 -24.90
N ALA A 111 22.51 9.78 -24.86
CA ALA A 111 22.18 8.44 -25.32
C ALA A 111 21.37 8.55 -26.62
N PRO A 112 21.96 8.26 -27.80
CA PRO A 112 21.19 8.23 -29.05
C PRO A 112 20.15 7.11 -29.01
N LEU A 113 18.91 7.44 -29.37
CA LEU A 113 17.79 6.50 -29.40
C LEU A 113 17.72 5.88 -30.80
N ALA A 114 18.60 4.92 -31.04
CA ALA A 114 18.81 4.32 -32.35
C ALA A 114 17.67 3.39 -32.77
N ASP A 115 17.31 3.47 -34.03
CA ASP A 115 16.46 2.47 -34.69
C ASP A 115 17.32 1.34 -35.29
N ALA A 116 16.69 0.28 -35.78
CA ALA A 116 17.32 -0.93 -36.34
C ALA A 116 18.33 -0.66 -37.48
N GLY A 117 18.37 0.55 -38.04
CA GLY A 117 19.30 0.98 -39.09
C GLY A 117 20.50 1.83 -38.62
N GLY A 118 20.73 2.01 -37.31
CA GLY A 118 21.87 2.80 -36.80
C GLY A 118 21.74 4.32 -36.99
N VAL A 119 20.60 4.78 -37.49
CA VAL A 119 20.19 6.19 -37.54
C VAL A 119 19.28 6.47 -36.35
N PHE A 120 19.40 7.65 -35.75
CA PHE A 120 18.55 8.09 -34.64
C PHE A 120 17.96 9.48 -34.93
N GLU A 121 16.65 9.61 -34.72
CA GLU A 121 15.95 10.89 -34.82
C GLU A 121 15.95 11.65 -33.49
N TRP A 122 16.02 10.91 -32.38
CA TRP A 122 15.95 11.45 -31.02
C TRP A 122 17.16 11.00 -30.22
N ALA A 123 17.66 11.88 -29.37
CA ALA A 123 18.70 11.58 -28.40
C ALA A 123 18.18 11.96 -27.01
N LEU A 124 18.41 11.07 -26.05
CA LEU A 124 18.12 11.35 -24.66
C LEU A 124 19.32 12.05 -24.03
N ILE A 125 19.11 13.25 -23.52
CA ILE A 125 20.10 13.97 -22.73
C ILE A 125 19.84 13.66 -21.26
N LEU A 126 20.87 13.31 -20.50
CA LEU A 126 20.75 13.01 -19.07
C LEU A 126 21.70 13.90 -18.29
N THR A 127 21.13 14.72 -17.40
CA THR A 127 21.92 15.50 -16.45
C THR A 127 22.41 14.62 -15.29
N PRO A 128 23.39 15.08 -14.50
CA PRO A 128 23.77 14.39 -13.26
C PRO A 128 22.58 14.16 -12.32
N ARG A 129 21.65 15.12 -12.25
CA ARG A 129 20.45 15.03 -11.41
C ARG A 129 19.53 13.90 -11.86
N ASP A 130 19.27 13.79 -13.18
CA ASP A 130 18.44 12.72 -13.71
C ASP A 130 19.03 11.35 -13.40
N ARG A 131 20.35 11.22 -13.54
CA ARG A 131 21.07 9.97 -13.23
C ARG A 131 20.96 9.59 -11.76
N VAL A 132 21.08 10.55 -10.85
CA VAL A 132 20.88 10.32 -9.42
C VAL A 132 19.44 9.90 -9.13
N ASN A 133 18.45 10.56 -9.74
CA ASN A 133 17.04 10.21 -9.55
C ASN A 133 16.71 8.81 -10.06
N VAL A 134 17.20 8.44 -11.25
CA VAL A 134 17.04 7.09 -11.84
C VAL A 134 17.65 6.04 -10.91
N ALA A 135 18.85 6.27 -10.38
CA ALA A 135 19.52 5.36 -9.45
C ALA A 135 18.79 5.26 -8.10
N GLN A 136 18.36 6.38 -7.53
CA GLN A 136 17.61 6.43 -6.26
C GLN A 136 16.27 5.68 -6.36
N LEU A 137 15.56 5.83 -7.47
CA LEU A 137 14.28 5.16 -7.71
C LEU A 137 14.42 3.72 -8.22
N ARG A 138 15.67 3.23 -8.36
CA ARG A 138 16.00 1.92 -8.95
C ARG A 138 15.27 1.71 -10.28
N ALA A 139 15.18 2.77 -11.07
CA ALA A 139 14.48 2.78 -12.34
C ALA A 139 15.47 2.41 -13.46
N HIS A 140 14.96 1.81 -14.53
CA HIS A 140 15.71 1.56 -15.75
C HIS A 140 15.03 2.27 -16.91
N ILE A 141 15.82 2.91 -17.78
CA ILE A 141 15.31 3.59 -18.96
C ILE A 141 15.34 2.59 -20.12
N VAL A 142 14.17 2.35 -20.72
CA VAL A 142 14.00 1.46 -21.87
C VAL A 142 13.45 2.28 -23.02
N TYR A 143 14.10 2.17 -24.17
CA TYR A 143 13.64 2.75 -25.42
C TYR A 143 12.95 1.69 -26.27
N VAL A 144 11.79 2.03 -26.82
CA VAL A 144 11.08 1.20 -27.79
C VAL A 144 10.98 1.96 -29.11
N PRO A 145 11.60 1.46 -30.20
CA PRO A 145 11.56 2.14 -31.47
C PRO A 145 10.14 2.10 -32.07
N PRO A 146 9.66 3.20 -32.67
CA PRO A 146 8.32 3.29 -33.25
C PRO A 146 8.15 2.41 -34.50
N SER A 147 9.25 2.08 -35.17
CA SER A 147 9.34 1.23 -36.37
C SER A 147 9.02 -0.26 -36.11
N GLY A 148 8.82 -0.65 -34.85
CA GLY A 148 8.48 -2.03 -34.48
C GLY A 148 9.66 -2.91 -34.07
N GLY A 149 10.87 -2.33 -33.93
CA GLY A 149 12.04 -3.01 -33.38
C GLY A 149 11.90 -3.47 -31.92
N ALA A 150 12.87 -4.24 -31.44
CA ALA A 150 12.91 -4.71 -30.06
C ALA A 150 13.20 -3.58 -29.06
N ALA A 151 12.57 -3.65 -27.88
CA ALA A 151 12.87 -2.72 -26.80
C ALA A 151 14.33 -2.86 -26.36
N THR A 152 15.04 -1.75 -26.19
CA THR A 152 16.44 -1.72 -25.78
C THR A 152 16.59 -0.98 -24.46
N ARG A 153 17.27 -1.58 -23.48
CA ARG A 153 17.62 -0.89 -22.23
C ARG A 153 18.81 0.03 -22.50
N LEU A 154 18.69 1.31 -22.13
CA LEU A 154 19.79 2.25 -22.23
C LEU A 154 20.77 1.99 -21.08
N ALA A 155 22.04 1.78 -21.42
CA ALA A 155 23.07 1.52 -20.42
C ALA A 155 23.34 2.78 -19.57
N MET A 156 23.00 2.74 -18.28
CA MET A 156 23.45 3.72 -17.31
C MET A 156 24.74 3.22 -16.64
N PRO A 157 25.77 4.06 -16.42
CA PRO A 157 27.00 3.62 -15.78
C PRO A 157 26.80 3.25 -14.29
N ALA A 158 25.70 3.72 -13.67
CA ALA A 158 25.31 3.31 -12.32
C ALA A 158 24.78 1.87 -12.28
N ASP A 159 24.46 1.26 -13.42
CA ASP A 159 23.90 -0.09 -13.49
C ASP A 159 24.97 -1.19 -13.28
N GLY A 160 26.26 -0.85 -13.14
CA GLY A 160 27.29 -1.84 -12.76
C GLY A 160 27.38 -3.08 -13.66
N GLY A 161 26.96 -2.98 -14.93
CA GLY A 161 26.85 -4.14 -15.82
C GLY A 161 25.54 -4.92 -15.66
N ALA A 162 24.43 -4.25 -15.34
CA ALA A 162 23.11 -4.88 -15.29
C ALA A 162 22.88 -5.75 -16.53
N ALA A 163 22.46 -6.99 -16.28
CA ALA A 163 22.26 -7.98 -17.31
C ALA A 163 21.40 -7.40 -18.45
N PRO A 164 21.76 -7.68 -19.72
CA PRO A 164 20.95 -7.28 -20.85
C PRO A 164 19.51 -7.78 -20.65
N MET A 165 18.54 -6.94 -20.99
CA MET A 165 17.13 -7.31 -20.92
C MET A 165 16.91 -8.56 -21.78
N SER A 166 16.22 -9.57 -21.24
CA SER A 166 15.94 -10.79 -22.00
C SER A 166 15.17 -10.45 -23.27
N ALA A 167 15.44 -11.20 -24.35
CA ALA A 167 14.78 -10.99 -25.63
C ALA A 167 13.25 -11.17 -25.53
N ASP A 168 12.79 -12.05 -24.64
CA ASP A 168 11.36 -12.27 -24.39
C ASP A 168 10.71 -11.06 -23.73
N THR A 169 11.34 -10.50 -22.70
CA THR A 169 10.85 -9.28 -22.05
C THR A 169 10.89 -8.10 -23.00
N ALA A 170 11.94 -7.97 -23.81
CA ALA A 170 12.06 -6.91 -24.79
C ALA A 170 10.93 -6.96 -25.85
N ARG A 171 10.61 -8.16 -26.35
CA ARG A 171 9.51 -8.39 -27.30
C ARG A 171 8.15 -8.15 -26.67
N TRP A 172 7.92 -8.69 -25.47
CA TRP A 172 6.68 -8.49 -24.73
C TRP A 172 6.42 -7.02 -24.45
N LEU A 173 7.43 -6.27 -23.98
CA LEU A 173 7.31 -4.85 -23.68
C LEU A 173 6.99 -4.03 -24.94
N ALA A 174 7.68 -4.32 -26.04
CA ALA A 174 7.41 -3.67 -27.33
C ALA A 174 5.99 -3.93 -27.81
N GLN A 175 5.47 -5.16 -27.63
CA GLN A 175 4.10 -5.49 -28.00
C GLN A 175 3.07 -4.82 -27.08
N ALA A 176 3.29 -4.84 -25.77
CA ALA A 176 2.37 -4.25 -24.79
C ALA A 176 2.20 -2.74 -25.02
N LEU A 177 3.31 -2.02 -25.23
CA LEU A 177 3.28 -0.58 -25.51
C LEU A 177 2.63 -0.26 -26.87
N ARG A 178 2.81 -1.12 -27.88
CA ARG A 178 2.10 -0.97 -29.17
C ARG A 178 0.59 -1.19 -29.08
N CYS A 179 0.13 -2.04 -28.16
CA CYS A 179 -1.29 -2.18 -27.88
C CYS A 179 -1.82 -0.96 -27.14
N ALA A 180 -1.09 -0.46 -26.15
CA ALA A 180 -1.47 0.73 -25.38
C ALA A 180 -1.50 2.01 -26.22
N ALA A 181 -0.59 2.17 -27.19
CA ALA A 181 -0.54 3.36 -28.06
C ALA A 181 -1.63 3.40 -29.15
N ARG A 182 -2.39 2.31 -29.33
CA ARG A 182 -3.47 2.21 -30.34
C ARG A 182 -4.88 2.33 -29.75
N GLY A 183 -5.03 2.29 -28.42
CA GLY A 183 -6.30 2.49 -27.73
C GLY A 183 -6.44 3.94 -27.28
#